data_AF-A0A5N9IC71-F1
#
_entry.id   AF-A0A5N9IC71-F1
#
_cell.length_a   1.000
_cell.length_b   1.000
_cell.length_c   1.000
_cell.angle_alpha   90.00
_cell.angle_beta   90.00
_cell.angle_gamma   90.00
#
_symmetry.space_group_name_H-M   'P 1'
#
loop_
_entity.id
_entity.type
_entity.pdbx_description
1 polymer ?
#
loop_
_entity_poly.entity_id
_entity_poly.type
_entity_poly.pdbx_seq_one_letter_code
_entity_poly.pdbx_strand_id
1 'polypeptide(L)'
;MSKSRTAGHSLVELLLALAISLLPVLSGLMILFYQHDKKLEETARISVNEAIYSVDLALDRIHASASAALMLAGATCESAEPQLLDQIAKAPHLRSLALTVDGSTYCNTLKTPFPPDHMFPDAQSQFRLALDPPATPNAVLLAYQLTEQNLGVIATSYGMLLRNELRAFQTGLTLLLEFGDLYIWTDGDSRDPARPSQDEFFSEGVSTKYGYTVKAGYAAGYSARETRQTMKQLFPSLALVGIITGSITYWGLFRQRNQRVRSAASQG
;
A
#
# COMPACT_ATOMS: atom_id res chain seq x y z
N MET A 1 -18.94 -2.63 -69.18
CA MET A 1 -19.01 -3.32 -67.87
C MET A 1 -17.61 -3.49 -67.24
N SER A 2 -16.90 -2.42 -66.85
CA SER A 2 -15.55 -2.57 -66.25
C SER A 2 -15.18 -1.60 -65.13
N LYS A 3 -16.12 -0.77 -64.63
CA LYS A 3 -15.82 0.27 -63.64
C LYS A 3 -15.92 -0.21 -62.17
N SER A 4 -16.52 -1.38 -61.93
CA SER A 4 -16.72 -1.92 -60.57
C SER A 4 -15.55 -2.78 -60.06
N ARG A 5 -14.69 -3.33 -60.93
CA ARG A 5 -13.54 -4.16 -60.53
C ARG A 5 -12.38 -3.34 -59.94
N THR A 6 -12.18 -2.10 -60.37
CA THR A 6 -11.12 -1.20 -59.89
C THR A 6 -11.42 -0.58 -58.53
N ALA A 7 -12.70 -0.33 -58.22
CA ALA A 7 -13.12 0.18 -56.92
C ALA A 7 -12.83 -0.83 -55.79
N GLY A 8 -13.08 -2.12 -56.03
CA GLY A 8 -12.80 -3.18 -55.05
C GLY A 8 -11.31 -3.30 -54.71
N HIS A 9 -10.42 -3.21 -55.69
CA HIS A 9 -8.97 -3.32 -55.46
C HIS A 9 -8.41 -2.13 -54.66
N SER A 10 -8.93 -0.92 -54.93
CA SER A 10 -8.54 0.28 -54.17
C SER A 10 -9.06 0.27 -52.73
N LEU A 11 -10.23 -0.34 -52.48
CA LEU A 11 -10.80 -0.49 -51.14
C LEU A 11 -10.02 -1.52 -50.32
N VAL A 12 -9.59 -2.61 -50.94
CA VAL A 12 -8.75 -3.64 -50.32
C VAL A 12 -7.37 -3.09 -49.93
N GLU A 13 -6.74 -2.30 -50.78
CA GLU A 13 -5.46 -1.64 -50.46
C GLU A 13 -5.58 -0.65 -49.30
N LEU A 14 -6.69 0.09 -49.22
CA LEU A 14 -6.98 1.00 -48.10
C LEU A 14 -7.23 0.25 -46.79
N LEU A 15 -7.98 -0.86 -46.84
CA LEU A 15 -8.21 -1.72 -45.68
C LEU A 15 -6.92 -2.37 -45.18
N LEU A 16 -6.04 -2.78 -46.09
CA LEU A 16 -4.72 -3.32 -45.76
C LEU A 16 -3.82 -2.27 -45.09
N ALA A 17 -3.78 -1.06 -45.64
CA ALA A 17 -3.01 0.04 -45.02
C ALA A 17 -3.53 0.39 -43.63
N LEU A 18 -4.85 0.38 -43.44
CA LEU A 18 -5.49 0.65 -42.16
C LEU A 18 -5.26 -0.49 -41.16
N ALA A 19 -5.27 -1.75 -41.60
CA ALA A 19 -4.94 -2.90 -40.75
C ALA A 19 -3.46 -2.86 -40.29
N ILE A 20 -2.54 -2.49 -41.20
CA ILE A 20 -1.10 -2.40 -40.89
C ILE A 20 -0.80 -1.24 -39.93
N SER A 21 -1.52 -0.11 -40.03
CA SER A 21 -1.33 1.02 -39.10
C SER A 21 -1.97 0.79 -37.72
N LEU A 22 -3.02 -0.04 -37.65
CA LEU A 22 -3.70 -0.37 -36.39
C LEU A 22 -2.96 -1.43 -35.56
N LEU A 23 -2.23 -2.34 -36.22
CA LEU A 23 -1.50 -3.44 -35.59
C LEU A 23 -0.52 -2.97 -34.47
N PRO A 24 0.38 -1.98 -34.70
CA PRO A 24 1.29 -1.47 -33.67
C PRO A 24 0.56 -0.79 -32.49
N VAL A 25 -0.58 -0.14 -32.77
CA VAL A 25 -1.37 0.53 -31.74
C VAL A 25 -2.03 -0.50 -30.83
N LEU A 26 -2.61 -1.55 -31.41
CA LEU A 26 -3.24 -2.64 -30.66
C LEU A 26 -2.22 -3.44 -29.86
N SER A 27 -1.06 -3.76 -30.44
CA SER A 27 -0.02 -4.50 -29.72
C SER A 27 0.59 -3.68 -28.58
N GLY A 28 0.85 -2.39 -28.80
CA GLY A 28 1.33 -1.49 -27.75
C GLY A 28 0.34 -1.35 -26.60
N LEU A 29 -0.95 -1.20 -26.91
CA LEU A 29 -2.01 -1.09 -25.91
C LEU A 29 -2.14 -2.39 -25.08
N MET A 30 -2.12 -3.55 -25.75
CA MET A 30 -2.21 -4.87 -25.12
C MET A 30 -1.07 -5.10 -24.11
N ILE A 31 0.17 -4.75 -24.48
CA ILE A 31 1.34 -4.90 -23.62
C ILE A 31 1.24 -3.99 -22.39
N LEU A 32 0.76 -2.74 -22.56
CA LEU A 32 0.58 -1.81 -21.46
C LEU A 32 -0.41 -2.35 -20.43
N PHE A 33 -1.58 -2.82 -20.85
CA PHE A 33 -2.58 -3.40 -19.95
C PHE A 33 -2.01 -4.59 -19.15
N TYR A 34 -1.32 -5.50 -19.84
CA TYR A 34 -0.76 -6.69 -19.19
C TYR A 34 0.35 -6.36 -18.19
N GLN A 35 1.23 -5.41 -18.50
CA GLN A 35 2.32 -5.02 -17.60
C GLN A 35 1.81 -4.24 -16.38
N HIS A 36 0.73 -3.47 -16.52
CA HIS A 36 0.16 -2.70 -15.42
C HIS A 36 -0.38 -3.60 -14.30
N ASP A 37 -1.22 -4.59 -14.64
CA ASP A 37 -1.82 -5.47 -13.62
C ASP A 37 -0.76 -6.30 -12.91
N LYS A 38 0.22 -6.84 -13.64
CA LYS A 38 1.33 -7.59 -13.05
C LYS A 38 2.18 -6.74 -12.11
N LYS A 39 2.40 -5.48 -12.47
CA LYS A 39 3.12 -4.54 -11.61
C LYS A 39 2.34 -4.21 -10.33
N LEU A 40 1.02 -4.03 -10.41
CA LEU A 40 0.18 -3.75 -9.23
C LEU A 40 0.16 -4.94 -8.26
N GLU A 41 0.00 -6.15 -8.78
CA GLU A 41 0.07 -7.40 -8.01
C GLU A 41 1.43 -7.56 -7.30
N GLU A 42 2.52 -7.37 -8.05
CA GLU A 42 3.86 -7.46 -7.50
C GLU A 42 4.13 -6.36 -6.46
N THR A 43 3.66 -5.13 -6.72
CA THR A 43 3.78 -4.01 -5.79
C THR A 43 3.04 -4.27 -4.49
N ALA A 44 1.82 -4.80 -4.54
CA ALA A 44 1.06 -5.16 -3.34
C ALA A 44 1.81 -6.20 -2.51
N ARG A 45 2.32 -7.26 -3.15
CA ARG A 45 3.09 -8.31 -2.47
C ARG A 45 4.39 -7.81 -1.85
N ILE A 46 5.16 -7.01 -2.59
CA ILE A 46 6.42 -6.43 -2.07
C ILE A 46 6.12 -5.48 -0.91
N SER A 47 5.06 -4.67 -1.04
CA SER A 47 4.67 -3.70 -0.02
C SER A 47 4.22 -4.36 1.28
N VAL A 48 3.58 -5.55 1.24
CA VAL A 48 3.29 -6.32 2.46
C VAL A 48 4.58 -6.65 3.22
N ASN A 49 5.57 -7.21 2.54
CA ASN A 49 6.82 -7.62 3.18
C ASN A 49 7.60 -6.41 3.73
N GLU A 50 7.64 -5.32 2.96
CA GLU A 50 8.32 -4.10 3.38
C GLU A 50 7.56 -3.38 4.52
N ALA A 51 6.23 -3.43 4.51
CA ALA A 51 5.41 -2.92 5.62
C ALA A 51 5.63 -3.74 6.89
N ILE A 52 5.71 -5.07 6.81
CA ILE A 52 6.07 -5.91 7.95
C ILE A 52 7.44 -5.51 8.49
N TYR A 53 8.44 -5.33 7.62
CA TYR A 53 9.79 -4.94 8.04
C TYR A 53 9.83 -3.56 8.73
N SER A 54 9.20 -2.55 8.13
CA SER A 54 9.15 -1.18 8.66
C SER A 54 8.37 -1.12 9.98
N VAL A 55 7.23 -1.82 10.08
CA VAL A 55 6.45 -1.88 11.32
C VAL A 55 7.20 -2.67 12.40
N ASP A 56 7.81 -3.80 12.07
CA ASP A 56 8.65 -4.57 13.02
C ASP A 56 9.76 -3.68 13.59
N LEU A 57 10.42 -2.86 12.78
CA LEU A 57 11.44 -1.92 13.24
C LEU A 57 10.87 -0.85 14.20
N ALA A 58 9.64 -0.38 13.97
CA ALA A 58 8.97 0.54 14.88
C ALA A 58 8.60 -0.13 16.21
N LEU A 59 8.11 -1.37 16.17
CA LEU A 59 7.77 -2.17 17.34
C LEU A 59 9.02 -2.56 18.15
N ASP A 60 10.16 -2.81 17.49
CA ASP A 60 11.44 -3.09 18.11
C ASP A 60 11.89 -1.96 19.03
N ARG A 61 11.63 -0.70 18.65
CA ARG A 61 11.95 0.48 19.48
C ARG A 61 11.11 0.52 20.76
N ILE A 62 9.84 0.09 20.67
CA ILE A 62 8.96 -0.03 21.84
C ILE A 62 9.46 -1.15 22.73
N HIS A 63 9.76 -2.33 22.16
CA HIS A 63 10.31 -3.47 22.89
C HIS A 63 11.61 -3.11 23.63
N ALA A 64 12.55 -2.44 22.96
CA ALA A 64 13.82 -2.02 23.57
C ALA A 64 13.63 -1.02 24.72
N SER A 65 12.62 -0.17 24.64
CA SER A 65 12.32 0.78 25.72
C SER A 65 11.61 0.07 26.89
N ALA A 66 10.73 -0.89 26.59
CA ALA A 66 10.08 -1.72 27.60
C ALA A 66 11.06 -2.62 28.34
N SER A 67 12.06 -3.20 27.66
CA SER A 67 13.10 -4.00 28.30
C SER A 67 14.02 -3.15 29.19
N ALA A 68 14.33 -1.92 28.79
CA ALA A 68 15.05 -0.98 29.66
C ALA A 68 14.25 -0.61 30.91
N ALA A 69 12.92 -0.48 30.80
CA ALA A 69 12.04 -0.25 31.94
C ALA A 69 11.87 -1.48 32.82
N LEU A 70 11.97 -2.70 32.26
CA LEU A 70 11.81 -3.96 33.00
C LEU A 70 12.88 -4.12 34.07
N MET A 71 14.08 -3.56 33.86
CA MET A 71 15.15 -3.52 34.88
C MET A 71 14.75 -2.74 36.15
N LEU A 72 13.72 -1.90 36.08
CA LEU A 72 13.17 -1.15 37.21
C LEU A 72 12.00 -1.88 37.87
N ALA A 73 11.48 -2.94 37.26
CA ALA A 73 10.41 -3.74 37.82
C ALA A 73 10.89 -4.42 39.10
N GLY A 74 10.04 -4.40 40.15
CA GLY A 74 10.38 -4.89 41.49
C GLY A 74 10.89 -3.81 42.44
N ALA A 75 11.30 -2.63 41.95
CA ALA A 75 11.54 -1.46 42.80
C ALA A 75 10.22 -0.82 43.24
N THR A 76 10.23 -0.07 44.36
CA THR A 76 9.06 0.69 44.82
C THR A 76 8.75 1.81 43.84
N CYS A 77 7.47 2.16 43.67
CA CYS A 77 7.08 3.19 42.70
C CYS A 77 7.77 4.54 42.96
N GLU A 78 7.97 4.92 44.23
CA GLU A 78 8.67 6.16 44.61
C GLU A 78 10.12 6.23 44.07
N SER A 79 10.81 5.09 44.01
CA SER A 79 12.19 5.01 43.47
C SER A 79 12.24 4.84 41.95
N ALA A 80 11.21 4.23 41.36
CA ALA A 80 11.15 3.92 39.93
C ALA A 80 10.55 5.05 39.08
N GLU A 81 9.55 5.79 39.59
CA GLU A 81 8.87 6.89 38.89
C GLU A 81 9.84 7.91 38.26
N PRO A 82 10.85 8.46 38.96
CA PRO A 82 11.77 9.44 38.35
C PRO A 82 12.59 8.84 37.20
N GLN A 83 12.97 7.55 37.30
CA GLN A 83 13.74 6.86 36.26
C GLN A 83 12.87 6.54 35.04
N LEU A 84 11.61 6.15 35.25
CA LEU A 84 10.65 5.96 34.16
C LEU A 84 10.36 7.25 33.41
N LEU A 85 10.25 8.38 34.13
CA LEU A 85 10.07 9.71 33.51
C LEU A 85 11.28 10.12 32.66
N ASP A 86 12.50 9.84 33.13
CA ASP A 86 13.73 10.06 32.34
C ASP A 86 13.78 9.17 31.09
N GLN A 87 13.34 7.91 31.18
CA GLN A 87 13.24 7.02 30.01
C GLN A 87 12.24 7.56 28.97
N ILE A 88 11.07 8.02 29.41
CA ILE A 88 10.07 8.62 28.50
C ILE A 88 10.60 9.89 27.86
N ALA A 89 11.33 10.73 28.61
CA ALA A 89 11.95 11.94 28.07
C ALA A 89 12.95 11.65 26.94
N LYS A 90 13.60 10.47 26.98
CA LYS A 90 14.56 10.00 25.96
C LYS A 90 13.90 9.25 24.80
N ALA A 91 12.64 8.82 24.97
CA ALA A 91 11.91 7.96 24.04
C ALA A 91 10.63 8.65 23.53
N PRO A 92 10.72 9.57 22.55
CA PRO A 92 9.57 10.37 22.09
C PRO A 92 8.47 9.52 21.42
N HIS A 93 8.77 8.28 21.04
CA HIS A 93 7.78 7.33 20.53
C HIS A 93 6.88 6.76 21.64
N LEU A 94 7.28 6.86 22.90
CA LEU A 94 6.47 6.42 24.03
C LEU A 94 5.58 7.53 24.57
N ARG A 95 4.39 7.14 24.99
CA ARG A 95 3.44 7.98 25.72
C ARG A 95 3.52 7.74 27.22
N SER A 96 3.57 6.47 27.63
CA SER A 96 3.69 6.10 29.04
C SER A 96 4.39 4.77 29.23
N LEU A 97 4.86 4.56 30.46
CA LEU A 97 5.42 3.31 30.94
C LEU A 97 4.72 2.98 32.25
N ALA A 98 4.36 1.72 32.41
CA ALA A 98 3.79 1.19 33.62
C ALA A 98 4.51 -0.10 34.01
N LEU A 99 4.76 -0.27 35.31
CA LEU A 99 5.34 -1.48 35.88
C LEU A 99 4.22 -2.32 36.49
N THR A 100 4.27 -3.62 36.25
CA THR A 100 3.28 -4.58 36.72
C THR A 100 3.92 -5.66 37.59
N VAL A 101 3.21 -6.11 38.61
CA VAL A 101 3.53 -7.32 39.39
C VAL A 101 2.33 -8.24 39.32
N ASP A 102 2.53 -9.51 38.97
CA ASP A 102 1.46 -10.51 38.77
C ASP A 102 0.35 -9.99 37.83
N GLY A 103 0.75 -9.26 36.78
CA GLY A 103 -0.15 -8.66 35.79
C GLY A 103 -0.90 -7.40 36.26
N SER A 104 -0.75 -6.98 37.52
CA SER A 104 -1.39 -5.79 38.07
C SER A 104 -0.46 -4.59 38.04
N THR A 105 -0.93 -3.44 37.55
CA THR A 105 -0.12 -2.21 37.50
C THR A 105 0.08 -1.63 38.91
N TYR A 106 1.33 -1.45 39.33
CA TYR A 106 1.66 -0.84 40.63
C TYR A 106 2.33 0.54 40.50
N CYS A 107 2.93 0.85 39.35
CA CYS A 107 3.54 2.14 39.08
C CYS A 107 3.26 2.54 37.63
N ASN A 108 2.91 3.80 37.39
CA ASN A 108 2.61 4.29 36.06
C ASN A 108 3.02 5.76 35.94
N THR A 109 3.67 6.13 34.84
CA THR A 109 4.02 7.52 34.55
C THR A 109 2.82 8.35 34.13
N LEU A 110 1.78 7.71 33.59
CA LEU A 110 0.50 8.33 33.31
C LEU A 110 -0.35 8.32 34.59
N LYS A 111 -0.52 9.49 35.23
CA LYS A 111 -1.37 9.64 36.42
C LYS A 111 -2.86 9.59 36.03
N THR A 112 -3.32 8.43 35.60
CA THR A 112 -4.70 8.21 35.14
C THR A 112 -5.40 7.16 35.99
N PRO A 113 -6.72 7.32 36.25
CA PRO A 113 -7.50 6.37 37.04
C PRO A 113 -7.77 5.04 36.30
N PHE A 114 -7.40 4.94 35.02
CA PHE A 114 -7.51 3.72 34.22
C PHE A 114 -6.15 3.06 34.10
N PRO A 115 -5.91 1.94 34.81
CA PRO A 115 -4.63 1.27 34.75
C PRO A 115 -4.44 0.55 33.40
N PRO A 116 -3.21 0.52 32.85
CA PRO A 116 -2.94 -0.05 31.52
C PRO A 116 -3.15 -1.56 31.40
N ASP A 117 -3.21 -2.29 32.50
CA ASP A 117 -3.45 -3.74 32.55
C ASP A 117 -4.80 -4.16 31.96
N HIS A 118 -5.84 -3.32 32.06
CA HIS A 118 -7.13 -3.57 31.42
C HIS A 118 -7.08 -3.59 29.88
N MET A 119 -5.99 -3.12 29.25
CA MET A 119 -5.81 -3.22 27.80
C MET A 119 -5.46 -4.65 27.34
N PHE A 120 -5.09 -5.53 28.26
CA PHE A 120 -4.71 -6.91 27.97
C PHE A 120 -5.59 -7.93 28.75
N PRO A 121 -6.84 -8.17 28.32
CA PRO A 121 -7.64 -9.27 28.89
C PRO A 121 -7.11 -10.68 28.63
N ASP A 122 -6.12 -10.86 27.75
CA ASP A 122 -5.58 -12.19 27.42
C ASP A 122 -4.04 -12.15 27.37
N ALA A 123 -3.38 -13.13 27.98
CA ALA A 123 -1.94 -13.14 28.22
C ALA A 123 -1.09 -13.45 26.97
N GLN A 124 -1.72 -13.83 25.86
CA GLN A 124 -1.00 -14.29 24.66
C GLN A 124 -0.61 -13.16 23.69
N SER A 125 -1.28 -12.01 23.72
CA SER A 125 -1.04 -10.92 22.77
C SER A 125 -0.06 -9.90 23.36
N GLN A 126 1.17 -9.85 22.85
CA GLN A 126 2.16 -8.87 23.32
C GLN A 126 1.82 -7.44 22.91
N PHE A 127 1.18 -7.24 21.75
CA PHE A 127 0.73 -5.94 21.26
C PHE A 127 -0.79 -5.89 21.14
N ARG A 128 -1.37 -4.75 21.54
CA ARG A 128 -2.80 -4.47 21.35
C ARG A 128 -3.06 -3.02 20.99
N LEU A 129 -4.06 -2.81 20.14
CA LEU A 129 -4.61 -1.49 19.89
C LEU A 129 -5.66 -1.18 20.96
N ALA A 130 -5.66 0.06 21.45
CA ALA A 130 -6.68 0.59 22.32
C ALA A 130 -7.28 1.84 21.67
N LEU A 131 -8.58 1.81 21.41
CA LEU A 131 -9.34 2.87 20.77
C LEU A 131 -10.08 3.67 21.84
N ASP A 132 -10.03 4.99 21.76
CA ASP A 132 -10.69 5.91 22.69
C ASP A 132 -10.44 5.59 24.17
N PRO A 133 -9.16 5.43 24.59
CA PRO A 133 -8.86 5.22 25.98
C PRO A 133 -9.36 6.44 26.78
N PRO A 134 -9.98 6.25 27.96
CA PRO A 134 -10.55 7.35 28.75
C PRO A 134 -9.56 8.49 29.06
N ALA A 135 -8.27 8.16 29.14
CA ALA A 135 -7.18 9.11 29.35
C ALA A 135 -6.90 10.03 28.15
N THR A 136 -7.27 9.62 26.94
CA THR A 136 -7.15 10.40 25.69
C THR A 136 -8.27 10.04 24.74
N PRO A 137 -9.42 10.72 24.87
CA PRO A 137 -10.52 10.58 23.92
C PRO A 137 -10.05 10.89 22.50
N ASN A 138 -10.63 10.19 21.51
CA ASN A 138 -10.31 10.29 20.09
C ASN A 138 -8.91 9.79 19.67
N ALA A 139 -8.09 9.30 20.59
CA ALA A 139 -6.78 8.75 20.28
C ALA A 139 -6.81 7.23 20.05
N VAL A 140 -5.86 6.77 19.22
CA VAL A 140 -5.51 5.35 19.11
C VAL A 140 -4.18 5.15 19.83
N LEU A 141 -4.14 4.23 20.79
CA LEU A 141 -2.91 3.83 21.45
C LEU A 141 -2.52 2.42 21.02
N LEU A 142 -1.22 2.19 20.97
CA LEU A 142 -0.62 0.88 20.85
C LEU A 142 0.00 0.54 22.20
N ALA A 143 -0.52 -0.49 22.85
CA ALA A 143 0.00 -1.02 24.09
C ALA A 143 0.91 -2.22 23.78
N TYR A 144 2.03 -2.31 24.48
CA TYR A 144 2.96 -3.42 24.46
C TYR A 144 3.15 -3.96 25.87
N GLN A 145 3.00 -5.26 26.06
CA GLN A 145 3.23 -5.95 27.33
C GLN A 145 4.48 -6.83 27.22
N LEU A 146 5.41 -6.63 28.15
CA LEU A 146 6.56 -7.48 28.38
C LEU A 146 6.50 -8.04 29.80
N THR A 147 6.55 -9.35 29.96
CA THR A 147 6.48 -10.00 31.27
C THR A 147 7.60 -11.01 31.40
N GLU A 148 8.33 -10.94 32.52
CA GLU A 148 9.37 -11.87 32.91
C GLU A 148 9.09 -12.35 34.33
N GLN A 149 8.80 -13.65 34.46
CA GLN A 149 8.34 -14.26 35.70
C GLN A 149 7.05 -13.58 36.23
N ASN A 150 7.14 -12.88 37.35
CA ASN A 150 6.02 -12.16 37.97
C ASN A 150 6.11 -10.64 37.74
N LEU A 151 7.19 -10.16 37.14
CA LEU A 151 7.42 -8.75 36.88
C LEU A 151 7.09 -8.44 35.42
N GLY A 152 6.56 -7.25 35.16
CA GLY A 152 6.26 -6.85 33.81
C GLY A 152 6.26 -5.35 33.60
N VAL A 153 6.20 -4.98 32.33
CA VAL A 153 6.12 -3.61 31.87
C VAL A 153 5.06 -3.51 30.81
N ILE A 154 4.23 -2.48 30.91
CA ILE A 154 3.34 -2.05 29.85
C ILE A 154 3.87 -0.73 29.29
N ALA A 155 4.31 -0.76 28.03
CA ALA A 155 4.69 0.43 27.29
C ALA A 155 3.53 0.85 26.38
N THR A 156 3.16 2.13 26.40
CA THR A 156 2.13 2.66 25.52
C THR A 156 2.72 3.66 24.54
N SER A 157 2.28 3.61 23.30
CA SER A 157 2.65 4.51 22.21
C SER A 157 1.39 5.01 21.49
N TYR A 158 1.52 6.04 20.66
CA TYR A 158 0.43 6.48 19.81
C TYR A 158 0.38 5.65 18.53
N GLY A 159 -0.83 5.29 18.08
CA GLY A 159 -1.04 4.64 16.78
C GLY A 159 -0.56 5.48 15.58
N MET A 160 -0.33 6.78 15.78
CA MET A 160 0.31 7.65 14.78
C MET A 160 1.69 7.13 14.35
N LEU A 161 2.44 6.46 15.25
CA LEU A 161 3.71 5.81 14.90
C LEU A 161 3.51 4.84 13.73
N LEU A 162 2.56 3.93 13.86
CA LEU A 162 2.24 2.95 12.81
C LEU A 162 1.71 3.65 11.54
N ARG A 163 0.85 4.67 11.67
CA ARG A 163 0.34 5.41 10.51
C ARG A 163 1.47 6.10 9.71
N ASN A 164 2.50 6.59 10.39
CA ASN A 164 3.62 7.23 9.72
C ASN A 164 4.46 6.22 8.94
N GLU A 165 4.66 5.02 9.48
CA GLU A 165 5.29 3.91 8.73
C GLU A 165 4.46 3.54 7.49
N LEU A 166 3.13 3.41 7.62
CA LEU A 166 2.24 3.09 6.50
C LEU A 166 2.16 4.20 5.42
N ARG A 167 2.38 5.46 5.79
CA ARG A 167 2.36 6.58 4.83
C ARG A 167 3.58 6.60 3.90
N ALA A 168 4.64 5.88 4.23
CA ALA A 168 5.84 5.80 3.40
C ALA A 168 5.63 4.99 2.09
N PHE A 169 4.51 4.28 1.96
CA PHE A 169 4.22 3.39 0.84
C PHE A 169 3.54 4.09 -0.35
N GLN A 170 3.48 3.40 -1.50
CA GLN A 170 3.01 3.97 -2.76
C GLN A 170 1.59 4.52 -2.69
N THR A 171 1.38 5.65 -3.37
CA THR A 171 0.06 6.28 -3.54
C THR A 171 -0.94 5.30 -4.14
N GLY A 172 -2.13 5.23 -3.54
CA GLY A 172 -3.24 4.39 -4.01
C GLY A 172 -3.27 2.97 -3.44
N LEU A 173 -2.16 2.48 -2.89
CA LEU A 173 -2.13 1.22 -2.16
C LEU A 173 -2.70 1.42 -0.75
N THR A 174 -3.68 0.61 -0.38
CA THR A 174 -4.27 0.60 0.96
C THR A 174 -3.58 -0.46 1.80
N LEU A 175 -2.79 -0.03 2.79
CA LEU A 175 -2.19 -0.89 3.80
C LEU A 175 -2.96 -0.84 5.11
N LEU A 176 -3.27 -2.00 5.66
CA LEU A 176 -4.03 -2.16 6.89
C LEU A 176 -3.30 -3.15 7.80
N LEU A 177 -3.08 -2.74 9.05
CA LEU A 177 -2.46 -3.56 10.09
C LEU A 177 -3.56 -4.04 11.04
N GLU A 178 -3.64 -5.35 11.28
CA GLU A 178 -4.56 -5.98 12.22
C GLU A 178 -3.82 -6.51 13.44
N PHE A 179 -4.30 -6.10 14.62
CA PHE A 179 -3.87 -6.56 15.93
C PHE A 179 -5.08 -7.19 16.63
N GLY A 180 -5.29 -8.49 16.39
CA GLY A 180 -6.51 -9.17 16.81
C GLY A 180 -7.73 -8.66 16.03
N ASP A 181 -8.79 -8.27 16.73
CA ASP A 181 -10.03 -7.78 16.13
C ASP A 181 -9.96 -6.30 15.69
N LEU A 182 -8.90 -5.60 16.08
CA LEU A 182 -8.72 -4.18 15.80
C LEU A 182 -7.69 -3.98 14.69
N TYR A 183 -7.86 -2.89 13.96
CA TYR A 183 -7.04 -2.52 12.84
C TYR A 183 -6.73 -1.02 12.80
N ILE A 184 -5.63 -0.70 12.13
CA ILE A 184 -5.21 0.66 11.83
C ILE A 184 -4.70 0.72 10.39
N TRP A 185 -4.97 1.83 9.72
CA TRP A 185 -4.52 2.09 8.35
C TRP A 185 -4.08 3.55 8.22
N THR A 186 -3.57 3.95 7.06
CA THR A 186 -2.94 5.27 6.85
C THR A 186 -3.82 6.45 7.26
N ASP A 187 -5.11 6.40 6.95
CA ASP A 187 -6.04 7.52 7.15
C ASP A 187 -7.05 7.29 8.28
N GLY A 188 -7.04 6.12 8.94
CA GLY A 188 -8.05 5.78 9.93
C GLY A 188 -7.77 4.50 10.73
N ASP A 189 -8.81 3.93 11.31
CA ASP A 189 -8.76 2.79 12.25
C ASP A 189 -10.13 2.08 12.35
N SER A 190 -10.26 1.11 13.25
CA SER A 190 -11.52 0.32 13.39
C SER A 190 -12.76 1.10 13.82
N ARG A 191 -12.66 2.39 14.15
CA ARG A 191 -13.83 3.24 14.39
C ARG A 191 -14.48 3.74 13.12
N ASP A 192 -13.79 3.64 11.99
CA ASP A 192 -14.32 4.10 10.71
C ASP A 192 -15.60 3.32 10.36
N PRO A 193 -16.63 3.97 9.81
CA PRO A 193 -17.93 3.34 9.52
C PRO A 193 -17.84 2.24 8.45
N ALA A 194 -16.77 2.26 7.65
CA ALA A 194 -16.48 1.24 6.65
C ALA A 194 -14.99 0.95 6.64
N ARG A 195 -14.67 -0.35 6.57
CA ARG A 195 -13.31 -0.84 6.35
C ARG A 195 -12.85 -0.41 4.95
N PRO A 196 -11.59 0.07 4.77
CA PRO A 196 -11.12 0.48 3.46
C PRO A 196 -11.07 -0.73 2.49
N SER A 197 -11.47 -0.52 1.24
CA SER A 197 -11.51 -1.56 0.21
C SER A 197 -10.10 -1.98 -0.21
N GLN A 198 -9.90 -3.29 -0.33
CA GLN A 198 -8.66 -3.95 -0.75
C GLN A 198 -8.96 -5.00 -1.83
N ASP A 199 -10.03 -4.79 -2.59
CA ASP A 199 -10.64 -5.81 -3.46
C ASP A 199 -9.78 -6.15 -4.68
N GLU A 200 -8.91 -5.21 -5.11
CA GLU A 200 -8.01 -5.41 -6.24
C GLU A 200 -6.60 -5.73 -5.77
N PHE A 201 -5.99 -6.78 -6.35
CA PHE A 201 -4.61 -7.20 -6.10
C PHE A 201 -4.30 -7.41 -4.60
N PHE A 202 -5.22 -8.06 -3.90
CA PHE A 202 -5.09 -8.35 -2.47
C PHE A 202 -3.85 -9.21 -2.16
N SER A 203 -3.10 -8.80 -1.15
CA SER A 203 -1.99 -9.55 -0.57
C SER A 203 -2.03 -9.45 0.95
N GLU A 204 -1.68 -10.53 1.62
CA GLU A 204 -1.66 -10.63 3.07
C GLU A 204 -0.32 -11.22 3.55
N GLY A 205 0.11 -10.81 4.73
CA GLY A 205 1.27 -11.37 5.41
C GLY A 205 1.16 -11.20 6.92
N VAL A 206 1.78 -12.11 7.67
CA VAL A 206 1.77 -12.10 9.14
C VAL A 206 3.20 -11.86 9.63
N SER A 207 3.39 -10.95 10.57
CA SER A 207 4.68 -10.76 11.24
C SER A 207 5.00 -11.99 12.06
N THR A 208 6.13 -12.64 11.77
CA THR A 208 6.62 -13.79 12.53
C THR A 208 7.12 -13.41 13.92
N LYS A 209 7.50 -12.14 14.11
CA LYS A 209 8.05 -11.61 15.36
C LYS A 209 6.96 -11.20 16.34
N TYR A 210 5.92 -10.52 15.86
CA TYR A 210 4.91 -9.89 16.70
C TYR A 210 3.47 -10.35 16.45
N GLY A 211 3.24 -11.19 15.43
CA GLY A 211 1.96 -11.87 15.20
C GLY A 211 0.83 -10.98 14.67
N TYR A 212 1.08 -9.70 14.37
CA TYR A 212 0.11 -8.85 13.68
C TYR A 212 0.03 -9.20 12.20
N THR A 213 -1.11 -8.90 11.58
CA THR A 213 -1.35 -9.18 10.16
C THR A 213 -1.32 -7.89 9.35
N VAL A 214 -0.71 -7.94 8.18
CA VAL A 214 -0.67 -6.85 7.21
C VAL A 214 -1.48 -7.26 5.99
N LYS A 215 -2.44 -6.43 5.62
CA LYS A 215 -3.26 -6.59 4.43
C LYS A 215 -3.02 -5.41 3.51
N ALA A 216 -2.67 -5.71 2.26
CA ALA A 216 -2.45 -4.74 1.21
C ALA A 216 -3.41 -5.00 0.05
N GLY A 217 -3.90 -3.93 -0.56
CA GLY A 217 -4.67 -4.02 -1.78
C GLY A 217 -5.05 -2.64 -2.29
N TYR A 218 -5.68 -2.61 -3.46
CA TYR A 218 -6.20 -1.39 -4.05
C TYR A 218 -7.73 -1.36 -3.92
N ALA A 219 -8.27 -0.16 -3.80
CA ALA A 219 -9.71 0.03 -3.75
C ALA A 219 -10.37 -0.40 -5.07
N ALA A 220 -11.60 -0.89 -4.99
CA ALA A 220 -12.37 -1.28 -6.17
C ALA A 220 -12.43 -0.16 -7.24
N GLY A 221 -12.11 -0.53 -8.48
CA GLY A 221 -12.05 0.36 -9.64
C GLY A 221 -10.75 1.15 -9.77
N TYR A 222 -9.73 0.87 -8.96
CA TYR A 222 -8.45 1.58 -9.02
C TYR A 222 -7.74 1.33 -10.35
N SER A 223 -7.56 0.06 -10.75
CA SER A 223 -6.95 -0.31 -12.05
C SER A 223 -7.63 0.37 -13.23
N ALA A 224 -8.96 0.41 -13.24
CA ALA A 224 -9.73 1.02 -14.32
C ALA A 224 -9.55 2.55 -14.37
N ARG A 225 -9.53 3.23 -13.20
CA ARG A 225 -9.31 4.68 -13.12
C ARG A 225 -7.89 5.05 -13.52
N GLU A 226 -6.91 4.32 -13.01
CA GLU A 226 -5.49 4.54 -13.31
C GLU A 226 -5.23 4.33 -14.79
N THR A 227 -5.71 3.23 -15.36
CA THR A 227 -5.56 2.96 -16.80
C THR A 227 -6.24 4.02 -17.66
N ARG A 228 -7.41 4.55 -17.24
CA ARG A 228 -8.08 5.64 -17.95
C ARG A 228 -7.24 6.93 -17.93
N GLN A 229 -6.52 7.17 -16.84
CA GLN A 229 -5.65 8.34 -16.69
C GLN A 229 -4.35 8.19 -17.51
N THR A 230 -3.70 7.03 -17.42
CA THR A 230 -2.51 6.70 -18.22
C THR A 230 -2.83 6.72 -19.71
N MET A 231 -3.99 6.16 -20.10
CA MET A 231 -4.44 6.16 -21.51
C MET A 231 -4.67 7.58 -22.04
N LYS A 232 -5.19 8.52 -21.23
CA LYS A 232 -5.31 9.94 -21.65
C LYS A 232 -3.96 10.58 -21.96
N GLN A 233 -2.90 10.23 -21.22
CA GLN A 233 -1.56 10.77 -21.45
C GLN A 233 -0.84 10.10 -22.63
N LEU A 234 -1.06 8.80 -22.85
CA LEU A 234 -0.42 8.03 -23.93
C LEU A 234 -1.16 8.09 -25.26
N PHE A 235 -2.44 8.45 -25.27
CA PHE A 235 -3.23 8.58 -26.49
C PHE A 235 -2.59 9.47 -27.58
N PRO A 236 -2.08 10.68 -27.28
CA PRO A 236 -1.49 11.54 -28.32
C PRO A 236 -0.22 10.94 -28.95
N SER A 237 0.63 10.24 -28.18
CA SER A 237 1.84 9.63 -28.72
C SER A 237 1.51 8.42 -29.60
N LEU A 238 0.60 7.55 -29.17
CA LEU A 238 0.10 6.43 -29.97
C LEU A 238 -0.59 6.90 -31.26
N ALA A 239 -1.39 7.97 -31.18
CA ALA A 239 -2.04 8.56 -32.34
C ALA A 239 -1.01 9.09 -33.36
N LEU A 240 0.05 9.75 -32.89
CA LEU A 240 1.12 10.27 -33.75
C LEU A 240 1.84 9.13 -34.49
N VAL A 241 2.18 8.04 -33.80
CA VAL A 241 2.78 6.85 -34.42
C VAL A 241 1.84 6.24 -35.47
N GLY A 242 0.55 6.11 -35.15
CA GLY A 242 -0.46 5.64 -36.10
C GLY A 242 -0.55 6.52 -37.36
N ILE A 243 -0.54 7.84 -37.19
CA ILE A 243 -0.57 8.83 -38.29
C ILE A 243 0.69 8.70 -39.16
N ILE A 244 1.89 8.59 -38.57
CA ILE A 244 3.14 8.45 -39.32
C ILE A 244 3.15 7.15 -40.12
N THR A 245 2.85 6.02 -39.47
CA THR A 245 2.83 4.70 -40.12
C THR A 245 1.79 4.65 -41.26
N GLY A 246 0.61 5.23 -41.02
CA GLY A 246 -0.43 5.39 -42.04
C GLY A 246 0.00 6.27 -43.21
N SER A 247 0.71 7.37 -42.93
CA SER A 247 1.20 8.29 -43.96
C SER A 247 2.26 7.62 -44.84
N ILE A 248 3.19 6.86 -44.27
CA ILE A 248 4.25 6.15 -44.99
C ILE A 248 3.66 5.05 -45.89
N THR A 249 2.73 4.25 -45.37
CA THR A 249 2.07 3.18 -46.14
C THR A 249 1.22 3.74 -47.28
N TYR A 250 0.45 4.81 -47.03
CA TYR A 250 -0.32 5.49 -48.07
C TYR A 250 0.60 6.05 -49.17
N TRP A 251 1.73 6.66 -48.79
CA TRP A 251 2.67 7.22 -49.76
C TRP A 251 3.35 6.13 -50.60
N GLY A 252 3.69 4.99 -50.00
CA GLY A 252 4.22 3.82 -50.72
C GLY A 252 3.25 3.26 -51.76
N LEU A 253 1.98 3.09 -51.39
CA LEU A 253 0.92 2.65 -52.30
C LEU A 253 0.67 3.65 -53.43
N PHE A 254 0.64 4.95 -53.12
CA PHE A 254 0.47 6.00 -54.11
C PHE A 254 1.61 6.01 -55.14
N ARG A 255 2.86 5.82 -54.69
CA ARG A 255 4.04 5.71 -55.56
C ARG A 255 3.96 4.50 -56.50
N GLN A 256 3.58 3.33 -55.97
CA GLN A 256 3.40 2.12 -56.80
C GLN A 256 2.29 2.31 -57.84
N ARG A 257 1.17 2.97 -57.47
CA ARG A 257 0.09 3.25 -58.41
C ARG A 257 0.55 4.16 -59.55
N ASN A 258 1.32 5.20 -59.24
CA ASN A 258 1.88 6.11 -60.25
C ASN A 258 2.92 5.43 -61.15
N GLN A 259 3.72 4.50 -60.60
CA GLN A 259 4.65 3.69 -61.39
C GLN A 259 3.90 2.74 -62.34
N ARG A 260 2.88 2.02 -61.87
CA ARG A 260 2.06 1.12 -62.72
C ARG A 260 1.36 1.86 -63.87
N VAL A 261 0.84 3.07 -63.61
CA VAL A 261 0.23 3.91 -64.67
C VAL A 261 1.28 4.35 -65.70
N ARG A 262 2.48 4.73 -65.26
CA ARG A 262 3.57 5.09 -66.17
C ARG A 262 4.08 3.90 -67.00
N SER A 263 4.21 2.72 -66.40
CA SER A 263 4.62 1.50 -67.10
C SER A 263 3.58 1.03 -68.12
N ALA A 264 2.28 1.22 -67.84
CA ALA A 264 1.20 0.93 -68.79
C ALA A 264 1.15 1.95 -69.94
N ALA A 265 1.50 3.21 -69.68
CA ALA A 265 1.56 4.27 -70.70
C ALA A 265 2.81 4.18 -71.61
N SER A 266 3.87 3.49 -71.20
CA SER A 266 5.08 3.26 -72.01
C SER A 266 5.03 1.99 -72.88
N GLN A 267 3.95 1.21 -72.80
CA GLN A 267 3.75 -0.03 -73.58
C GLN A 267 2.61 0.09 -74.62
N GLY A 268 2.02 1.27 -74.80
CA GLY A 268 1.08 1.59 -75.87
C GLY A 268 1.70 2.55 -76.87
#